data_AF-A0A3A5WNJ2-F1
#
_entry.id   AF-A0A3A5WNJ2-F1
#
_cell.length_a   1.000
_cell.length_b   1.000
_cell.length_c   1.000
_cell.angle_alpha   90.00
_cell.angle_beta   90.00
_cell.angle_gamma   90.00
#
_symmetry.space_group_name_H-M   'P 1'
#
loop_
_entity.id
_entity.type
_entity.pdbx_description
1 polymer ?
#
loop_
_entity_poly.entity_id
_entity_poly.type
_entity_poly.pdbx_seq_one_letter_code
_entity_poly.pdbx_strand_id
1 'polypeptide(L)'
;MTYFQNIHSLADLKKEYRRLALQHHPDKGGDTAIMQQVNTEFERLFEVWKDRPDVSATSTGYEHDYSGATAKEYTEYVYNEYRWKGRNYKGQHAPEIVELVRSWLKETYPRYKFSVKRENYHSIYIRLMKADFEAFTKESGKVHDDINHYNISSDKSLTDRAKEVMLNVCDFVMSYNFDDSDPMTDYFHTNFYLTLGIGSYKQPYKVELPKLACKEKDRPEEFKHPEGAAHKAIRQALGKARFDFIEHRRHSGEMILGEDHYGSHGEHYFWPKDYSSAKLAQKRMDKLEKAGIQCKLTGYNGGYIRFLGYTPETEALLEQERQEVIVAHKMWQARQSAIKQN
;
A
#
# COMPACT_ATOMS: atom_id res chain seq x y z
N MET A 1 -12.68 39.68 14.70
CA MET A 1 -12.53 38.44 15.46
C MET A 1 -13.67 37.53 15.05
N THR A 2 -13.36 36.31 14.59
CA THR A 2 -14.35 35.43 13.96
C THR A 2 -14.73 34.29 14.90
N TYR A 3 -13.75 33.68 15.58
CA TYR A 3 -13.95 32.49 16.41
C TYR A 3 -13.88 32.76 17.91
N PHE A 4 -13.10 33.76 18.34
CA PHE A 4 -12.98 34.12 19.75
C PHE A 4 -13.87 35.32 20.07
N GLN A 5 -14.94 35.09 20.84
CA GLN A 5 -15.89 36.11 21.25
C GLN A 5 -15.96 36.19 22.78
N ASN A 6 -16.11 37.41 23.31
CA ASN A 6 -16.25 37.67 24.76
C ASN A 6 -15.10 37.09 25.62
N ILE A 7 -13.85 37.27 25.16
CA ILE A 7 -12.66 36.89 25.94
C ILE A 7 -12.34 38.00 26.95
N HIS A 8 -12.37 37.66 28.24
CA HIS A 8 -12.16 38.60 29.34
C HIS A 8 -10.86 38.39 30.11
N SER A 9 -10.18 37.26 29.89
CA SER A 9 -8.94 36.88 30.56
C SER A 9 -8.08 35.96 29.67
N LEU A 10 -6.81 35.77 30.04
CA LEU A 10 -5.95 34.77 29.40
C LEU A 10 -6.50 33.35 29.61
N ALA A 11 -7.07 33.08 30.78
CA ALA A 11 -7.68 31.81 31.12
C ALA A 11 -8.90 31.49 30.23
N ASP A 12 -9.76 32.49 29.98
CA ASP A 12 -10.89 32.35 29.06
C ASP A 12 -10.43 32.07 27.62
N LEU A 13 -9.37 32.74 27.17
CA LEU A 13 -8.78 32.52 25.86
C LEU A 13 -8.27 31.08 25.70
N LYS A 14 -7.53 30.59 26.69
CA LYS A 14 -6.96 29.24 26.73
C LYS A 14 -8.04 28.15 26.75
N LYS A 15 -9.10 28.37 27.53
CA LYS A 15 -10.28 27.50 27.61
C LYS A 15 -11.02 27.43 26.26
N GLU A 16 -11.28 28.58 25.66
CA GLU A 16 -12.02 28.66 24.40
C GLU A 16 -11.22 28.07 23.23
N TYR A 17 -9.89 28.27 23.24
CA TYR A 17 -8.98 27.63 22.30
C TYR A 17 -9.13 26.10 22.31
N ARG A 18 -9.09 25.49 23.49
CA ARG A 18 -9.25 24.04 23.66
C ARG A 18 -10.60 23.54 23.13
N ARG A 19 -11.68 24.30 23.36
CA ARG A 19 -13.03 23.99 22.85
C ARG A 19 -13.06 24.02 21.31
N LEU A 20 -12.52 25.09 20.71
CA LEU A 20 -12.46 25.26 19.26
C LEU A 20 -11.54 24.21 18.60
N ALA A 21 -10.39 23.92 19.21
CA ALA A 21 -9.47 22.89 18.75
C ALA A 21 -10.16 21.51 18.76
N LEU A 22 -10.89 21.16 19.82
CA LEU A 22 -11.69 19.93 19.87
C LEU A 22 -12.75 19.82 18.78
N GLN A 23 -13.32 20.95 18.36
CA GLN A 23 -14.42 21.02 17.38
C GLN A 23 -13.92 21.00 15.93
N HIS A 24 -12.79 21.64 15.65
CA HIS A 24 -12.34 21.92 14.30
C HIS A 24 -11.04 21.18 13.90
N HIS A 25 -10.44 20.40 14.79
CA HIS A 25 -9.23 19.65 14.42
C HIS A 25 -9.49 18.65 13.28
N PRO A 26 -8.65 18.61 12.23
CA PRO A 26 -8.80 17.71 11.08
C PRO A 26 -8.93 16.23 11.46
N ASP A 27 -8.13 15.75 12.42
CA ASP A 27 -8.18 14.36 12.93
C ASP A 27 -9.53 13.96 13.57
N LYS A 28 -10.43 14.92 13.82
CA LYS A 28 -11.79 14.67 14.30
C LYS A 28 -12.87 14.94 13.26
N GLY A 29 -12.49 15.08 11.98
CA GLY A 29 -13.39 15.43 10.89
C GLY A 29 -13.69 16.93 10.79
N GLY A 30 -12.86 17.78 11.41
CA GLY A 30 -12.94 19.23 11.30
C GLY A 30 -12.25 19.78 10.05
N ASP A 31 -12.41 21.08 9.81
CA ASP A 31 -11.88 21.78 8.63
C ASP A 31 -10.50 22.41 8.93
N THR A 32 -9.49 22.06 8.12
CA THR A 32 -8.11 22.55 8.27
C THR A 32 -8.00 24.06 8.14
N ALA A 33 -8.74 24.69 7.22
CA ALA A 33 -8.70 26.14 7.03
C ALA A 33 -9.33 26.86 8.22
N ILE A 34 -10.38 26.31 8.81
CA ILE A 34 -10.98 26.81 10.05
C ILE A 34 -9.98 26.70 11.21
N MET A 35 -9.33 25.56 11.38
CA MET A 35 -8.35 25.37 12.47
C MET A 35 -7.14 26.31 12.34
N GLN A 36 -6.67 26.57 11.12
CA GLN A 36 -5.62 27.56 10.85
C GLN A 36 -6.04 28.98 11.25
N GLN A 37 -7.29 29.37 10.96
CA GLN A 37 -7.82 30.66 11.37
C GLN A 37 -7.95 30.77 12.89
N VAL A 38 -8.39 29.70 13.55
CA VAL A 38 -8.45 29.61 15.02
C VAL A 38 -7.05 29.78 15.63
N ASN A 39 -6.02 29.10 15.12
CA ASN A 39 -4.64 29.26 15.60
C ASN A 39 -4.11 30.69 15.40
N THR A 40 -4.34 31.27 14.22
CA THR A 40 -3.90 32.65 13.90
C THR A 40 -4.58 33.69 14.79
N GLU A 41 -5.85 33.49 15.11
CA GLU A 41 -6.59 34.38 16.00
C GLU A 41 -6.16 34.21 17.46
N PHE A 42 -5.91 32.96 17.88
CA PHE A 42 -5.38 32.63 19.19
C PHE A 42 -4.02 33.27 19.44
N GLU A 43 -3.06 33.14 18.53
CA GLU A 43 -1.71 33.74 18.66
C GLU A 43 -1.78 35.26 18.86
N ARG A 44 -2.57 35.95 18.03
CA ARG A 44 -2.76 37.40 18.15
C ARG A 44 -3.37 37.80 19.48
N LEU A 45 -4.38 37.06 19.93
CA LEU A 45 -5.03 37.32 21.22
C LEU A 45 -4.11 37.01 22.39
N PHE A 46 -3.35 35.93 22.30
CA PHE A 46 -2.45 35.49 23.36
C PHE A 46 -1.39 36.56 23.64
N GLU A 47 -0.80 37.17 22.60
CA GLU A 47 0.12 38.30 22.74
C GLU A 47 -0.50 39.53 23.43
N VAL A 48 -1.80 39.77 23.24
CA VAL A 48 -2.53 40.88 23.87
C VAL A 48 -2.80 40.61 25.35
N TRP A 49 -3.04 39.35 25.71
CA TRP A 49 -3.46 38.94 27.06
C TRP A 49 -2.32 38.44 27.95
N LYS A 50 -1.18 38.01 27.40
CA LYS A 50 -0.08 37.38 28.18
C LYS A 50 0.53 38.27 29.27
N ASP A 51 0.55 39.60 29.07
CA ASP A 51 1.14 40.56 30.00
C ASP A 51 0.09 41.29 30.85
N ARG A 52 -1.20 40.95 30.68
CA ARG A 52 -2.28 41.57 31.45
C ARG A 52 -2.44 40.84 32.79
N PRO A 53 -2.57 41.56 33.91
CA PRO A 53 -2.90 40.92 35.19
C PRO A 53 -4.25 40.23 35.09
N ASP A 54 -4.34 39.02 35.62
CA ASP A 54 -5.55 38.20 35.55
C ASP A 54 -6.65 38.84 36.42
N VAL A 55 -7.62 39.52 35.79
CA VAL A 55 -8.78 40.12 36.47
C VAL A 55 -9.99 39.24 36.24
N SER A 56 -9.92 37.98 36.68
CA SER A 56 -11.05 37.07 36.66
C SER A 56 -11.71 36.99 38.03
N ALA A 57 -13.03 37.24 38.09
CA ALA A 57 -13.84 37.01 39.29
C ALA A 57 -14.24 35.53 39.48
N THR A 58 -13.92 34.65 38.53
CA THR A 58 -14.35 33.24 38.52
C THR A 58 -13.18 32.33 38.11
N SER A 59 -12.71 31.46 39.00
CA SER A 59 -11.63 30.52 38.67
C SER A 59 -12.13 29.47 37.67
N THR A 60 -11.60 29.52 36.46
CA THR A 60 -11.88 28.61 35.35
C THR A 60 -10.97 27.37 35.37
N GLY A 61 -9.88 27.41 36.15
CA GLY A 61 -8.89 26.34 36.26
C GLY A 61 -7.74 26.43 35.25
N TYR A 62 -7.74 27.43 34.36
CA TYR A 62 -6.75 27.64 33.31
C TYR A 62 -5.76 28.80 33.61
N GLU A 63 -5.92 29.48 34.75
CA GLU A 63 -5.12 30.65 35.15
C GLU A 63 -3.62 30.32 35.33
N HIS A 64 -3.30 29.06 35.65
CA HIS A 64 -1.94 28.59 35.93
C HIS A 64 -1.53 27.37 35.10
N ASP A 65 -2.33 26.98 34.10
CA ASP A 65 -2.12 25.73 33.36
C ASP A 65 -0.74 25.63 32.68
N TYR A 66 -0.16 26.78 32.33
CA TYR A 66 1.15 26.92 31.69
C TYR A 66 1.59 28.39 31.71
N SER A 67 2.27 28.81 32.78
CA SER A 67 2.71 30.20 33.00
C SER A 67 4.05 30.50 32.30
N GLY A 68 4.13 31.62 31.58
CA GLY A 68 5.38 32.07 30.93
C GLY A 68 5.65 31.47 29.55
N ALA A 69 4.71 30.70 29.01
CA ALA A 69 4.81 30.12 27.68
C ALA A 69 4.34 31.09 26.58
N THR A 70 4.88 30.92 25.38
CA THR A 70 4.39 31.55 24.16
C THR A 70 3.08 30.89 23.68
N ALA A 71 2.36 31.59 22.79
CA ALA A 71 1.15 31.04 22.18
C ALA A 71 1.41 29.69 21.50
N LYS A 72 2.55 29.58 20.79
CA LYS A 72 2.98 28.37 20.08
C LYS A 72 3.24 27.20 21.04
N GLU A 73 3.99 27.43 22.11
CA GLU A 73 4.25 26.38 23.11
C GLU A 73 2.96 25.91 23.79
N TYR A 74 1.99 26.81 24.00
CA TYR A 74 0.69 26.44 24.55
C TYR A 74 -0.14 25.60 23.57
N THR A 75 -0.22 25.97 22.28
CA THR A 75 -0.97 25.19 21.29
C THR A 75 -0.36 23.79 21.10
N GLU A 76 0.97 23.69 21.09
CA GLU A 76 1.71 22.42 21.06
C GLU A 76 1.37 21.53 22.26
N TYR A 77 1.36 22.10 23.48
CA TYR A 77 0.96 21.39 24.68
C TYR A 77 -0.46 20.80 24.57
N VAL A 78 -1.43 21.60 24.12
CA VAL A 78 -2.83 21.19 23.94
C VAL A 78 -2.94 20.03 22.94
N TYR A 79 -2.23 20.09 21.82
CA TYR A 79 -2.26 19.04 20.79
C TYR A 79 -1.65 17.73 21.29
N ASN A 80 -0.58 17.81 22.07
CA ASN A 80 0.06 16.66 22.72
C ASN A 80 -0.85 16.05 23.78
N GLU A 81 -1.48 16.87 24.63
CA GLU A 81 -2.41 16.43 25.68
C GLU A 81 -3.60 15.66 25.09
N TYR A 82 -4.17 16.16 23.98
CA TYR A 82 -5.26 15.50 23.28
C TYR A 82 -4.83 14.35 22.38
N ARG A 83 -3.52 14.07 22.30
CA ARG A 83 -2.92 12.98 21.53
C ARG A 83 -3.29 13.03 20.04
N TRP A 84 -3.38 14.23 19.47
CA TRP A 84 -3.59 14.47 18.03
C TRP A 84 -2.29 14.48 17.24
N LYS A 85 -1.18 14.11 17.89
CA LYS A 85 0.10 13.79 17.26
C LYS A 85 0.55 12.44 17.80
N GLY A 86 0.68 11.42 16.94
CA GLY A 86 1.38 10.18 17.26
C GLY A 86 1.02 9.53 18.61
N ARG A 87 -0.26 9.25 18.88
CA ARG A 87 -0.71 8.63 20.15
C ARG A 87 0.14 7.42 20.58
N ASN A 88 0.61 6.63 19.62
CA ASN A 88 1.43 5.45 19.83
C ASN A 88 2.90 5.66 19.42
N TYR A 89 3.24 6.86 18.95
CA TYR A 89 4.60 7.28 18.63
C TYR A 89 5.37 7.57 19.92
N LYS A 90 6.53 6.92 20.05
CA LYS A 90 7.47 6.98 21.17
C LYS A 90 8.91 7.13 20.65
N GLY A 91 9.07 7.70 19.45
CA GLY A 91 10.36 7.80 18.76
C GLY A 91 10.68 6.63 17.81
N GLN A 92 9.70 5.77 17.48
CA GLN A 92 9.97 4.62 16.60
C GLN A 92 10.31 5.05 15.18
N HIS A 93 11.33 4.45 14.59
CA HIS A 93 11.64 4.68 13.17
C HIS A 93 10.66 3.93 12.24
N ALA A 94 10.51 4.41 11.00
CA ALA A 94 9.59 3.82 10.02
C ALA A 94 9.67 2.28 9.86
N PRO A 95 10.85 1.61 9.91
CA PRO A 95 10.94 0.15 9.89
C PRO A 95 10.25 -0.54 11.08
N GLU A 96 10.37 0.03 12.27
CA GLU A 96 9.74 -0.51 13.48
C GLU A 96 8.22 -0.39 13.38
N ILE A 97 7.74 0.75 12.86
CA ILE A 97 6.31 0.98 12.61
C ILE A 97 5.77 -0.02 11.60
N VAL A 98 6.51 -0.35 10.54
CA VAL A 98 6.12 -1.39 9.58
C VAL A 98 5.91 -2.75 10.27
N GLU A 99 6.77 -3.13 11.21
CA GLU A 99 6.61 -4.41 11.93
C GLU A 99 5.43 -4.39 12.91
N LEU A 100 5.19 -3.26 13.58
CA LEU A 100 4.00 -3.08 14.42
C LEU A 100 2.71 -3.19 13.60
N VAL A 101 2.66 -2.52 12.45
CA VAL A 101 1.54 -2.59 11.50
C VAL A 101 1.35 -4.02 10.97
N ARG A 102 2.42 -4.71 10.60
CA ARG A 102 2.33 -6.12 10.14
C ARG A 102 1.77 -7.04 11.23
N SER A 103 2.16 -6.84 12.48
CA SER A 103 1.70 -7.65 13.60
C SER A 103 0.22 -7.40 13.87
N TRP A 104 -0.18 -6.12 13.98
CA TRP A 104 -1.57 -5.73 14.19
C TRP A 104 -2.50 -6.20 13.05
N LEU A 105 -2.08 -6.11 11.79
CA LEU A 105 -2.87 -6.59 10.65
C LEU A 105 -3.09 -8.12 10.70
N LYS A 106 -2.09 -8.88 11.13
CA LYS A 106 -2.21 -10.35 11.27
C LYS A 106 -3.17 -10.73 12.40
N GLU A 107 -3.16 -9.99 13.50
CA GLU A 107 -4.05 -10.21 14.64
C GLU A 107 -5.48 -9.79 14.33
N THR A 108 -5.66 -8.62 13.72
CA THR A 108 -6.98 -8.04 13.43
C THR A 108 -7.65 -8.71 12.23
N TYR A 109 -6.86 -9.05 11.21
CA TYR A 109 -7.35 -9.60 9.94
C TYR A 109 -6.59 -10.86 9.52
N PRO A 110 -6.66 -11.96 10.31
CA PRO A 110 -5.88 -13.18 10.04
C PRO A 110 -6.21 -13.83 8.70
N ARG A 111 -7.41 -13.59 8.16
CA ARG A 111 -7.85 -14.11 6.86
C ARG A 111 -7.49 -13.22 5.67
N TYR A 112 -7.02 -12.00 5.91
CA TYR A 112 -6.75 -11.04 4.85
C TYR A 112 -5.26 -11.02 4.54
N LYS A 113 -4.91 -10.74 3.29
CA LYS A 113 -3.52 -10.62 2.86
C LYS A 113 -3.21 -9.17 2.58
N PHE A 114 -2.37 -8.59 3.43
CA PHE A 114 -1.82 -7.25 3.23
C PHE A 114 -0.37 -7.31 2.75
N SER A 115 0.02 -6.34 1.93
CA SER A 115 1.40 -6.04 1.58
C SER A 115 1.80 -4.74 2.26
N VAL A 116 2.69 -4.82 3.26
CA VAL A 116 3.20 -3.66 4.01
C VAL A 116 4.69 -3.53 3.69
N LYS A 117 5.12 -2.39 3.15
CA LYS A 117 6.53 -2.12 2.83
C LYS A 117 6.88 -0.66 3.07
N ARG A 118 8.15 -0.41 3.36
CA ARG A 118 8.73 0.93 3.36
C ARG A 118 9.31 1.21 1.97
N GLU A 119 9.01 2.36 1.39
CA GLU A 119 9.65 2.90 0.19
C GLU A 119 10.27 4.27 0.48
N ASN A 120 11.29 4.65 -0.28
CA ASN A 120 11.90 6.00 -0.31
C ASN A 120 12.24 6.62 1.06
N TYR A 121 12.75 5.80 1.99
CA TYR A 121 13.14 6.16 3.37
C TYR A 121 12.03 6.68 4.29
N HIS A 122 11.03 7.39 3.78
CA HIS A 122 10.00 8.05 4.59
C HIS A 122 8.58 7.66 4.18
N SER A 123 8.37 6.67 3.32
CA SER A 123 7.01 6.29 2.90
C SER A 123 6.65 4.87 3.32
N ILE A 124 5.48 4.69 3.92
CA ILE A 124 4.90 3.39 4.26
C ILE A 124 3.77 3.09 3.28
N TYR A 125 3.92 2.00 2.53
CA TYR A 125 2.94 1.51 1.57
C TYR A 125 2.21 0.31 2.15
N ILE A 126 0.88 0.40 2.20
CA ILE A 126 0.00 -0.67 2.66
C ILE A 126 -1.01 -0.97 1.58
N ARG A 127 -0.99 -2.21 1.07
CA ARG A 127 -1.92 -2.67 0.04
C ARG A 127 -2.71 -3.87 0.50
N LEU A 128 -4.04 -3.81 0.38
CA LEU A 128 -4.91 -4.97 0.57
C LEU A 128 -4.86 -5.83 -0.69
N MET A 129 -4.33 -7.06 -0.60
CA MET A 129 -4.15 -7.95 -1.76
C MET A 129 -5.25 -8.99 -1.87
N LYS A 130 -5.77 -9.45 -0.72
CA LYS A 130 -6.85 -10.44 -0.67
C LYS A 130 -7.71 -10.27 0.58
N ALA A 131 -9.02 -10.42 0.44
CA ALA A 131 -9.95 -10.56 1.57
C ALA A 131 -11.20 -11.36 1.16
N ASP A 132 -12.10 -11.57 2.11
CA ASP A 132 -13.35 -12.33 1.95
C ASP A 132 -14.53 -11.49 1.44
N PHE A 133 -14.28 -10.30 0.90
CA PHE A 133 -15.30 -9.38 0.40
C PHE A 133 -14.87 -8.72 -0.93
N GLU A 134 -15.84 -8.24 -1.71
CA GLU A 134 -15.58 -7.41 -2.89
C GLU A 134 -15.13 -6.02 -2.46
N ALA A 135 -13.94 -5.60 -2.87
CA ALA A 135 -13.40 -4.31 -2.44
C ALA A 135 -13.94 -3.12 -3.26
N PHE A 136 -14.21 -3.36 -4.54
CA PHE A 136 -14.67 -2.35 -5.49
C PHE A 136 -16.14 -2.57 -5.85
N THR A 137 -16.86 -1.48 -6.13
CA THR A 137 -18.23 -1.53 -6.61
C THR A 137 -18.29 -2.07 -8.04
N LYS A 138 -19.39 -2.73 -8.41
CA LYS A 138 -19.55 -3.31 -9.75
C LYS A 138 -19.50 -2.24 -10.84
N GLU A 139 -20.02 -1.07 -10.54
CA GLU A 139 -20.05 0.09 -11.41
C GLU A 139 -18.65 0.64 -11.70
N SER A 140 -17.73 0.50 -10.74
CA SER A 140 -16.34 0.95 -10.93
C SER A 140 -15.55 0.05 -11.87
N GLY A 141 -15.88 -1.25 -11.93
CA GLY A 141 -15.14 -2.23 -12.71
C GLY A 141 -13.66 -2.40 -12.31
N LYS A 142 -13.24 -1.84 -11.17
CA LYS A 142 -11.83 -1.81 -10.78
C LYS A 142 -11.35 -3.13 -10.19
N VAL A 143 -10.09 -3.48 -10.47
CA VAL A 143 -9.39 -4.64 -9.90
C VAL A 143 -8.20 -4.23 -9.02
N HIS A 144 -7.72 -2.99 -9.16
CA HIS A 144 -6.77 -2.39 -8.25
C HIS A 144 -6.89 -0.86 -8.28
N ASP A 145 -6.51 -0.20 -7.20
CA ASP A 145 -6.41 1.25 -7.13
C ASP A 145 -5.53 1.73 -5.96
N ASP A 146 -5.03 2.96 -6.06
CA ASP A 146 -4.40 3.67 -4.95
C ASP A 146 -5.46 4.51 -4.24
N ILE A 147 -5.52 4.38 -2.92
CA ILE A 147 -6.58 4.99 -2.11
C ILE A 147 -6.07 6.30 -1.52
N ASN A 148 -6.78 7.38 -1.80
CA ASN A 148 -6.54 8.65 -1.13
C ASN A 148 -7.05 8.56 0.33
N HIS A 149 -6.14 8.46 1.29
CA HIS A 149 -6.48 8.25 2.69
C HIS A 149 -7.26 9.40 3.32
N TYR A 150 -7.23 10.60 2.72
CA TYR A 150 -8.06 11.75 3.16
C TYR A 150 -9.54 11.62 2.78
N ASN A 151 -9.87 10.80 1.77
CA ASN A 151 -11.21 10.75 1.15
C ASN A 151 -11.77 9.33 1.04
N ILE A 152 -11.38 8.41 1.94
CA ILE A 152 -11.81 7.01 1.89
C ILE A 152 -13.34 6.90 1.98
N SER A 153 -13.96 7.67 2.88
CA SER A 153 -15.42 7.62 3.12
C SER A 153 -16.23 8.04 1.89
N SER A 154 -15.75 9.04 1.14
CA SER A 154 -16.42 9.62 -0.01
C SER A 154 -16.11 8.91 -1.34
N ASP A 155 -15.16 7.97 -1.37
CA ASP A 155 -14.82 7.22 -2.57
C ASP A 155 -16.00 6.34 -3.03
N LYS A 156 -16.52 6.60 -4.24
CA LYS A 156 -17.66 5.88 -4.81
C LYS A 156 -17.27 4.55 -5.46
N SER A 157 -15.98 4.33 -5.68
CA SER A 157 -15.47 3.10 -6.28
C SER A 157 -15.28 1.97 -5.26
N LEU A 158 -15.28 2.30 -3.96
CA LEU A 158 -15.11 1.33 -2.87
C LEU A 158 -16.46 0.86 -2.31
N THR A 159 -16.53 -0.41 -1.92
CA THR A 159 -17.64 -0.93 -1.11
C THR A 159 -17.54 -0.44 0.33
N ASP A 160 -18.67 -0.41 1.05
CA ASP A 160 -18.69 0.05 2.45
C ASP A 160 -17.75 -0.78 3.34
N ARG A 161 -17.67 -2.09 3.09
CA ARG A 161 -16.74 -2.98 3.80
C ARG A 161 -15.27 -2.63 3.51
N ALA A 162 -14.94 -2.28 2.26
CA ALA A 162 -13.60 -1.83 1.92
C ALA A 162 -13.25 -0.53 2.64
N LYS A 163 -14.19 0.43 2.68
CA LYS A 163 -14.01 1.70 3.40
C LYS A 163 -13.76 1.47 4.88
N GLU A 164 -14.58 0.65 5.54
CA GLU A 164 -14.42 0.32 6.95
C GLU A 164 -13.03 -0.26 7.25
N VAL A 165 -12.59 -1.25 6.46
CA VAL A 165 -11.27 -1.87 6.63
C VAL A 165 -10.15 -0.85 6.38
N MET A 166 -10.22 -0.10 5.28
CA MET A 166 -9.16 0.85 4.92
C MET A 166 -9.08 2.05 5.87
N LEU A 167 -10.22 2.52 6.42
CA LEU A 167 -10.27 3.54 7.47
C LEU A 167 -9.61 3.03 8.75
N ASN A 168 -9.98 1.83 9.22
CA ASN A 168 -9.38 1.27 10.43
C ASN A 168 -7.86 1.07 10.27
N VAL A 169 -7.42 0.63 9.09
CA VAL A 169 -5.98 0.54 8.78
C VAL A 169 -5.31 1.91 8.78
N CYS A 170 -5.95 2.92 8.17
CA CYS A 170 -5.46 4.29 8.16
C CYS A 170 -5.30 4.83 9.58
N ASP A 171 -6.35 4.75 10.40
CA ASP A 171 -6.39 5.24 11.77
C ASP A 171 -5.31 4.60 12.63
N PHE A 172 -5.16 3.27 12.54
CA PHE A 172 -4.13 2.55 13.28
C PHE A 172 -2.73 3.00 12.89
N VAL A 173 -2.44 3.09 11.59
CA VAL A 173 -1.09 3.42 11.10
C VAL A 173 -0.76 4.87 11.42
N MET A 174 -1.68 5.79 11.17
CA MET A 174 -1.52 7.21 11.46
C MET A 174 -1.37 7.50 12.96
N SER A 175 -1.82 6.60 13.85
CA SER A 175 -1.54 6.72 15.29
C SER A 175 -0.05 6.67 15.66
N TYR A 176 0.82 6.18 14.76
CA TYR A 176 2.29 6.19 14.90
C TYR A 176 2.96 7.32 14.11
N ASN A 177 2.19 8.12 13.37
CA ASN A 177 2.71 9.26 12.64
C ASN A 177 2.67 10.50 13.55
N PHE A 178 3.79 11.19 13.68
CA PHE A 178 3.76 12.57 14.16
C PHE A 178 3.65 13.49 12.94
N ASP A 179 2.94 14.60 13.12
CA ASP A 179 2.93 15.69 12.15
C ASP A 179 3.29 16.97 12.89
N ASP A 180 4.46 17.51 12.56
CA ASP A 180 4.99 18.75 13.14
C ASP A 180 5.22 19.80 12.06
N SER A 181 4.50 19.70 10.94
CA SER A 181 4.62 20.63 9.82
C SER A 181 4.18 22.04 10.21
N ASP A 182 5.02 23.04 9.96
CA ASP A 182 4.69 24.46 10.13
C ASP A 182 4.27 25.14 8.80
N PRO A 183 3.50 26.25 8.85
CA PRO A 183 3.05 26.94 7.63
C PRO A 183 4.11 27.83 6.95
N MET A 184 5.28 28.06 7.55
CA MET A 184 6.15 29.20 7.22
C MET A 184 7.57 28.81 6.79
N THR A 185 8.05 27.61 7.12
CA THR A 185 9.47 27.28 7.01
C THR A 185 9.80 25.79 6.81
N ASP A 186 9.00 24.84 7.29
CA ASP A 186 9.30 23.40 7.14
C ASP A 186 8.16 22.59 6.51
N TYR A 187 8.04 22.76 5.20
CA TYR A 187 7.09 22.01 4.36
C TYR A 187 7.29 20.48 4.53
N PHE A 188 6.38 19.86 5.31
CA PHE A 188 6.20 18.42 5.58
C PHE A 188 7.17 17.74 6.57
N HIS A 189 7.18 18.15 7.84
CA HIS A 189 7.86 17.41 8.92
C HIS A 189 6.95 16.33 9.52
N THR A 190 6.87 15.18 8.84
CA THR A 190 6.17 13.98 9.32
C THR A 190 7.12 12.80 9.51
N ASN A 191 6.75 11.86 10.39
CA ASN A 191 7.55 10.64 10.57
C ASN A 191 7.61 9.81 9.29
N PHE A 192 6.46 9.67 8.63
CA PHE A 192 6.33 9.00 7.35
C PHE A 192 5.11 9.48 6.55
N TYR A 193 5.19 9.31 5.24
CA TYR A 193 4.09 9.43 4.29
C TYR A 193 3.37 8.08 4.17
N LEU A 194 2.05 8.09 4.29
CA LEU A 194 1.23 6.90 4.11
C LEU A 194 0.75 6.81 2.65
N THR A 195 0.85 5.62 2.06
CA THR A 195 0.16 5.28 0.81
C THR A 195 -0.66 4.03 1.01
N LEU A 196 -1.97 4.16 0.83
CA LEU A 196 -2.91 3.06 0.88
C LEU A 196 -3.28 2.60 -0.54
N GLY A 197 -3.56 1.31 -0.69
CA GLY A 197 -4.01 0.77 -1.97
C GLY A 197 -4.77 -0.54 -1.81
N ILE A 198 -5.50 -0.91 -2.84
CA ILE A 198 -6.15 -2.21 -2.98
C ILE A 198 -5.64 -2.85 -4.25
N GLY A 199 -5.00 -4.01 -4.14
CA GLY A 199 -4.23 -4.60 -5.23
C GLY A 199 -3.03 -3.73 -5.64
N SER A 200 -2.43 -4.09 -6.77
CA SER A 200 -1.36 -3.34 -7.43
C SER A 200 -1.38 -3.64 -8.91
N TYR A 201 -0.74 -2.78 -9.70
CA TYR A 201 -0.54 -3.01 -11.13
C TYR A 201 0.21 -4.31 -11.45
N LYS A 202 0.96 -4.92 -10.50
CA LYS A 202 1.61 -6.23 -10.71
C LYS A 202 0.74 -7.41 -10.29
N GLN A 203 -0.17 -7.17 -9.36
CA GLN A 203 -0.97 -8.19 -8.69
C GLN A 203 -2.30 -7.55 -8.30
N PRO A 204 -3.37 -7.75 -9.09
CA PRO A 204 -4.68 -7.19 -8.78
C PRO A 204 -5.24 -7.80 -7.50
N TYR A 205 -6.21 -7.12 -6.91
CA TYR A 205 -6.92 -7.60 -5.74
C TYR A 205 -7.70 -8.88 -6.07
N LYS A 206 -7.71 -9.84 -5.14
CA LYS A 206 -8.46 -11.09 -5.32
C LYS A 206 -9.38 -11.36 -4.13
N VAL A 207 -10.66 -11.58 -4.41
CA VAL A 207 -11.62 -12.07 -3.42
C VAL A 207 -11.36 -13.56 -3.15
N GLU A 208 -11.21 -13.91 -1.88
CA GLU A 208 -11.03 -15.27 -1.41
C GLU A 208 -12.15 -15.58 -0.41
N LEU A 209 -13.28 -16.04 -0.94
CA LEU A 209 -14.40 -16.46 -0.12
C LEU A 209 -13.98 -17.70 0.70
N PRO A 210 -14.38 -17.80 1.99
CA PRO A 210 -14.18 -19.00 2.76
C PRO A 210 -14.74 -20.18 1.97
N LYS A 211 -13.93 -21.23 1.77
CA LYS A 211 -14.42 -22.46 1.17
C LYS A 211 -15.51 -22.99 2.10
N LEU A 212 -16.77 -22.84 1.70
CA LEU A 212 -17.85 -23.64 2.25
C LEU A 212 -17.37 -25.10 2.16
N ALA A 213 -17.53 -25.86 3.24
CA ALA A 213 -17.06 -27.24 3.32
C ALA A 213 -17.90 -28.15 2.39
N CYS A 214 -17.83 -27.93 1.08
CA CYS A 214 -18.23 -28.91 0.09
C CYS A 214 -17.31 -30.10 0.29
N LYS A 215 -17.91 -31.25 0.67
CA LYS A 215 -17.20 -32.51 0.91
C LYS A 215 -16.25 -32.75 -0.25
N GLU A 216 -14.96 -32.96 0.04
CA GLU A 216 -13.93 -33.24 -0.98
C GLU A 216 -14.32 -34.35 -1.96
N LYS A 217 -15.28 -35.19 -1.57
CA LYS A 217 -15.86 -36.29 -2.33
C LYS A 217 -16.59 -35.89 -3.62
N ASP A 218 -16.99 -34.62 -3.79
CA ASP A 218 -17.72 -34.16 -4.99
C ASP A 218 -16.84 -33.41 -6.02
N ARG A 219 -15.52 -33.31 -5.80
CA ARG A 219 -14.64 -32.69 -6.80
C ARG A 219 -14.25 -33.70 -7.88
N PRO A 220 -14.38 -33.35 -9.17
CA PRO A 220 -13.88 -34.20 -10.24
C PRO A 220 -12.39 -34.44 -10.06
N GLU A 221 -11.95 -35.69 -10.29
CA GLU A 221 -10.54 -36.03 -10.24
C GLU A 221 -9.80 -35.22 -11.34
N GLU A 222 -8.80 -34.44 -10.96
CA GLU A 222 -8.03 -33.62 -11.89
C GLU A 222 -6.71 -34.32 -12.26
N PHE A 223 -6.30 -34.24 -13.52
CA PHE A 223 -5.00 -34.73 -13.95
C PHE A 223 -3.88 -33.95 -13.24
N LYS A 224 -3.01 -34.65 -12.52
CA LYS A 224 -1.84 -34.08 -11.85
C LYS A 224 -0.59 -34.80 -12.34
N HIS A 225 0.38 -34.03 -12.82
CA HIS A 225 1.70 -34.53 -13.23
C HIS A 225 2.78 -33.66 -12.60
N PRO A 226 3.86 -34.25 -12.03
CA PRO A 226 4.94 -33.48 -11.44
C PRO A 226 5.61 -32.60 -12.50
N GLU A 227 5.98 -31.38 -12.12
CA GLU A 227 6.77 -30.51 -13.00
C GLU A 227 8.16 -31.11 -13.21
N GLY A 228 8.56 -31.25 -14.48
CA GLY A 228 9.89 -31.74 -14.85
C GLY A 228 11.02 -30.81 -14.41
N ALA A 229 12.24 -31.33 -14.38
CA ALA A 229 13.41 -30.62 -13.90
C ALA A 229 13.76 -29.39 -14.77
N ALA A 230 13.63 -29.51 -16.10
CA ALA A 230 13.91 -28.42 -17.04
C ALA A 230 12.87 -27.30 -16.93
N HIS A 231 11.57 -27.64 -16.94
CA HIS A 231 10.49 -26.66 -16.71
C HIS A 231 10.65 -25.95 -15.35
N LYS A 232 11.00 -26.70 -14.30
CA LYS A 232 11.26 -26.14 -12.97
C LYS A 232 12.44 -25.18 -12.96
N ALA A 233 13.55 -25.51 -13.62
CA ALA A 233 14.73 -24.64 -13.72
C ALA A 233 14.41 -23.34 -14.45
N ILE A 234 13.72 -23.42 -15.61
CA ILE A 234 13.27 -22.26 -16.38
C ILE A 234 12.33 -21.38 -15.57
N ARG A 235 11.33 -21.97 -14.89
CA ARG A 235 10.40 -21.23 -14.03
C ARG A 235 11.10 -20.50 -12.89
N GLN A 236 12.09 -21.13 -12.25
CA GLN A 236 12.89 -20.50 -11.20
C GLN A 236 13.81 -19.38 -11.74
N ALA A 237 14.34 -19.55 -12.94
CA ALA A 237 15.14 -18.54 -13.61
C ALA A 237 14.31 -17.29 -13.95
N LEU A 238 13.16 -17.51 -14.58
CA LEU A 238 12.21 -16.47 -14.99
C LEU A 238 11.52 -15.77 -13.80
N GLY A 239 11.11 -16.52 -12.77
CA GLY A 239 10.41 -15.95 -11.61
C GLY A 239 9.03 -15.43 -11.99
N LYS A 240 8.80 -14.12 -11.91
CA LYS A 240 7.56 -13.46 -12.37
C LYS A 240 7.63 -12.94 -13.81
N ALA A 241 8.82 -13.01 -14.42
CA ALA A 241 9.03 -12.50 -15.77
C ALA A 241 8.68 -13.56 -16.80
N ARG A 242 8.37 -13.13 -18.02
CA ARG A 242 8.23 -14.01 -19.20
C ARG A 242 8.80 -13.33 -20.43
N PHE A 243 9.06 -14.11 -21.47
CA PHE A 243 9.40 -13.59 -22.78
C PHE A 243 8.14 -13.44 -23.61
N ASP A 244 7.94 -12.27 -24.21
CA ASP A 244 6.82 -12.02 -25.12
C ASP A 244 7.23 -11.06 -26.23
N PHE A 245 6.47 -11.05 -27.32
CA PHE A 245 6.66 -10.13 -28.42
C PHE A 245 6.19 -8.74 -28.04
N ILE A 246 6.91 -7.73 -28.54
CA ILE A 246 6.55 -6.33 -28.35
C ILE A 246 6.21 -5.69 -29.69
N GLU A 247 5.22 -4.80 -29.69
CA GLU A 247 4.71 -4.14 -30.92
C GLU A 247 5.39 -2.78 -31.19
N HIS A 248 6.43 -2.41 -30.42
CA HIS A 248 7.11 -1.12 -30.59
C HIS A 248 8.02 -1.09 -31.84
N ARG A 249 7.97 0.02 -32.59
CA ARG A 249 8.70 0.21 -33.87
C ARG A 249 10.19 -0.18 -33.86
N ARG A 250 10.91 -0.05 -32.73
CA ARG A 250 12.36 -0.33 -32.64
C ARG A 250 12.71 -1.80 -32.39
N HIS A 251 11.80 -2.59 -31.82
CA HIS A 251 12.01 -3.99 -31.44
C HIS A 251 10.80 -4.86 -31.81
N SER A 252 10.06 -4.46 -32.84
CA SER A 252 8.87 -5.17 -33.29
C SER A 252 9.26 -6.57 -33.77
N GLY A 253 8.54 -7.59 -33.30
CA GLY A 253 8.82 -8.99 -33.61
C GLY A 253 9.98 -9.60 -32.81
N GLU A 254 10.54 -8.89 -31.83
CA GLU A 254 11.54 -9.44 -30.90
C GLU A 254 10.86 -9.97 -29.63
N MET A 255 11.22 -11.17 -29.19
CA MET A 255 10.81 -11.69 -27.88
C MET A 255 11.69 -11.08 -26.79
N ILE A 256 11.10 -10.22 -25.96
CA ILE A 256 11.78 -9.49 -24.91
C ILE A 256 11.36 -10.01 -23.54
N LEU A 257 12.26 -9.96 -22.56
CA LEU A 257 11.94 -10.26 -21.17
C LEU A 257 11.15 -9.11 -20.53
N GLY A 258 10.01 -9.44 -19.94
CA GLY A 258 9.13 -8.47 -19.27
C GLY A 258 8.32 -9.10 -18.16
N GLU A 259 7.43 -8.32 -17.56
CA GLU A 259 6.48 -8.77 -16.53
C GLU A 259 5.05 -8.41 -16.94
N ASP A 260 4.10 -9.18 -16.45
CA ASP A 260 2.69 -8.89 -16.62
C ASP A 260 2.25 -7.76 -15.68
N HIS A 261 1.56 -6.79 -16.26
CA HIS A 261 0.99 -5.64 -15.60
C HIS A 261 -0.52 -5.62 -15.86
N TYR A 262 -1.26 -5.10 -14.90
CA TYR A 262 -2.69 -4.98 -14.91
C TYR A 262 -3.05 -3.50 -14.86
N GLY A 263 -3.97 -3.09 -15.73
CA GLY A 263 -4.66 -1.82 -15.65
C GLY A 263 -5.69 -1.83 -14.52
N SER A 264 -6.20 -0.65 -14.17
CA SER A 264 -7.15 -0.49 -13.06
C SER A 264 -8.44 -1.25 -13.29
N HIS A 265 -8.85 -1.52 -14.54
CA HIS A 265 -10.09 -2.24 -14.88
C HIS A 265 -9.84 -3.70 -15.30
N GLY A 266 -8.64 -4.23 -15.04
CA GLY A 266 -8.28 -5.61 -15.33
C GLY A 266 -7.74 -5.84 -16.73
N GLU A 267 -7.46 -4.78 -17.48
CA GLU A 267 -6.70 -4.88 -18.72
C GLU A 267 -5.33 -5.51 -18.43
N HIS A 268 -4.88 -6.42 -19.30
CA HIS A 268 -3.65 -7.17 -19.08
C HIS A 268 -2.62 -6.81 -20.14
N TYR A 269 -1.47 -6.30 -19.69
CA TYR A 269 -0.40 -5.80 -20.55
C TYR A 269 0.92 -6.46 -20.23
N PHE A 270 1.68 -6.77 -21.27
CA PHE A 270 3.07 -7.15 -21.13
C PHE A 270 3.95 -5.90 -21.05
N TRP A 271 4.69 -5.73 -19.96
CA TRP A 271 5.61 -4.60 -19.78
C TRP A 271 7.07 -5.05 -19.92
N PRO A 272 7.79 -4.60 -20.97
CA PRO A 272 9.19 -4.94 -21.17
C PRO A 272 10.07 -4.43 -20.02
N LYS A 273 11.05 -5.23 -19.60
CA LYS A 273 12.02 -4.79 -18.59
C LYS A 273 13.20 -4.10 -19.26
N ASP A 274 13.29 -2.80 -19.07
CA ASP A 274 14.47 -2.01 -19.40
C ASP A 274 15.56 -2.18 -18.34
N TYR A 275 16.81 -2.18 -18.80
CA TYR A 275 17.97 -2.23 -17.93
C TYR A 275 18.81 -0.97 -18.16
N SER A 276 18.86 -0.11 -17.13
CA SER A 276 19.71 1.07 -17.11
C SER A 276 21.20 0.74 -16.96
N SER A 277 21.53 -0.45 -16.43
CA SER A 277 22.90 -0.90 -16.21
C SER A 277 23.20 -2.22 -16.93
N ALA A 278 24.24 -2.23 -17.76
CA ALA A 278 24.73 -3.43 -18.44
C ALA A 278 25.12 -4.54 -17.43
N LYS A 279 25.66 -4.17 -16.27
CA LYS A 279 26.02 -5.13 -15.20
C LYS A 279 24.79 -5.83 -14.63
N LEU A 280 23.68 -5.09 -14.45
CA LEU A 280 22.42 -5.66 -13.95
C LEU A 280 21.78 -6.57 -15.00
N ALA A 281 21.82 -6.17 -16.28
CA ALA A 281 21.36 -6.98 -17.39
C ALA A 281 22.16 -8.28 -17.50
N GLN A 282 23.50 -8.22 -17.46
CA GLN A 282 24.36 -9.40 -17.53
C GLN A 282 24.08 -10.37 -16.39
N LYS A 283 23.99 -9.89 -15.14
CA LYS A 283 23.64 -10.75 -13.99
C LYS A 283 22.30 -11.48 -14.19
N ARG A 284 21.34 -10.83 -14.86
CA ARG A 284 20.05 -11.44 -15.18
C ARG A 284 20.18 -12.46 -16.32
N MET A 285 20.96 -12.16 -17.36
CA MET A 285 21.27 -13.08 -18.45
C MET A 285 21.99 -14.34 -17.95
N ASP A 286 23.01 -14.21 -17.10
CA ASP A 286 23.74 -15.34 -16.51
C ASP A 286 22.80 -16.29 -15.75
N LYS A 287 21.76 -15.76 -15.09
CA LYS A 287 20.74 -16.56 -14.39
C LYS A 287 19.84 -17.33 -15.37
N LEU A 288 19.56 -16.75 -16.54
CA LEU A 288 18.75 -17.37 -17.59
C LEU A 288 19.56 -18.43 -18.34
N GLU A 289 20.82 -18.13 -18.66
CA GLU A 289 21.76 -19.05 -19.31
C GLU A 289 22.01 -20.30 -18.47
N LYS A 290 22.11 -20.16 -17.14
CA LYS A 290 22.19 -21.30 -16.21
C LYS A 290 20.97 -22.24 -16.26
N ALA A 291 19.83 -21.75 -16.73
CA ALA A 291 18.62 -22.54 -16.95
C ALA A 291 18.45 -22.95 -18.42
N GLY A 292 19.49 -22.79 -19.23
CA GLY A 292 19.48 -23.18 -20.64
C GLY A 292 18.82 -22.19 -21.58
N ILE A 293 18.54 -20.97 -21.14
CA ILE A 293 17.94 -19.92 -21.97
C ILE A 293 19.04 -19.07 -22.61
N GLN A 294 19.10 -19.07 -23.94
CA GLN A 294 20.00 -18.22 -24.70
C GLN A 294 19.37 -16.84 -24.91
N CYS A 295 20.10 -15.79 -24.54
CA CYS A 295 19.60 -14.42 -24.63
C CYS A 295 20.70 -13.43 -25.02
N LYS A 296 20.32 -12.25 -25.51
CA LYS A 296 21.23 -11.14 -25.82
C LYS A 296 20.67 -9.79 -25.38
N LEU A 297 21.56 -8.87 -25.02
CA LEU A 297 21.19 -7.48 -24.74
C LEU A 297 21.02 -6.69 -26.05
N THR A 298 19.94 -5.94 -26.19
CA THR A 298 19.62 -5.19 -27.42
C THR A 298 20.31 -3.83 -27.55
N GLY A 299 20.85 -3.26 -26.47
CA GLY A 299 21.51 -1.94 -26.49
C GLY A 299 22.00 -1.47 -25.12
N TYR A 300 22.64 -0.29 -25.07
CA TYR A 300 23.10 0.35 -23.84
C TYR A 300 22.17 1.50 -23.42
N ASN A 301 22.04 1.74 -22.10
CA ASN A 301 21.22 2.79 -21.48
C ASN A 301 19.70 2.67 -21.78
N GLY A 302 19.06 1.63 -21.21
CA GLY A 302 17.66 1.28 -21.50
C GLY A 302 17.50 0.11 -22.46
N GLY A 303 18.47 -0.81 -22.47
CA GLY A 303 18.45 -2.02 -23.30
C GLY A 303 17.54 -3.11 -22.74
N TYR A 304 17.10 -4.01 -23.62
CA TYR A 304 16.22 -5.13 -23.29
C TYR A 304 16.97 -6.46 -23.40
N ILE A 305 16.56 -7.45 -22.61
CA ILE A 305 17.04 -8.82 -22.76
C ILE A 305 16.14 -9.52 -23.78
N ARG A 306 16.72 -9.92 -24.92
CA ARG A 306 16.05 -10.62 -26.02
C ARG A 306 16.28 -12.12 -25.92
N PHE A 307 15.23 -12.90 -26.10
CA PHE A 307 15.32 -14.35 -26.24
C PHE A 307 15.89 -14.75 -27.61
N LEU A 308 16.76 -15.75 -27.63
CA LEU A 308 17.33 -16.34 -28.84
C LEU A 308 16.89 -17.79 -29.05
N GLY A 309 16.71 -18.53 -27.96
CA GLY A 309 16.40 -19.95 -28.01
C GLY A 309 16.76 -20.65 -26.70
N TYR A 310 16.68 -21.98 -26.72
CA TYR A 310 17.22 -22.81 -25.65
C TYR A 310 18.54 -23.44 -26.10
N THR A 311 19.39 -23.81 -25.15
CA THR A 311 20.53 -24.69 -25.44
C THR A 311 20.02 -26.06 -25.94
N PRO A 312 20.72 -26.74 -26.86
CA PRO A 312 20.29 -28.05 -27.37
C PRO A 312 19.98 -29.08 -26.29
N GLU A 313 20.75 -29.08 -25.19
CA GLU A 313 20.55 -29.98 -24.06
C GLU A 313 19.22 -29.72 -23.36
N THR A 314 18.87 -28.44 -23.17
CA THR A 314 17.62 -28.01 -22.55
C THR A 314 16.44 -28.28 -23.47
N GLU A 315 16.58 -28.07 -24.78
CA GLU A 315 15.53 -28.37 -25.75
C GLU A 315 15.20 -29.87 -25.79
N ALA A 316 16.21 -30.74 -25.78
CA ALA A 316 16.03 -32.19 -25.70
C ALA A 316 15.31 -32.61 -24.41
N LEU A 317 15.69 -32.04 -23.27
CA LEU A 317 15.03 -32.31 -21.98
C LEU A 317 13.57 -31.83 -21.96
N LEU A 318 13.29 -30.64 -22.51
CA LEU A 318 11.92 -30.11 -22.58
C LEU A 318 11.02 -30.98 -23.46
N GLU A 319 11.53 -31.46 -24.60
CA GLU A 319 10.76 -32.37 -25.46
C GLU A 319 10.54 -33.73 -24.79
N GLN A 320 11.53 -34.26 -24.07
CA GLN A 320 11.35 -35.48 -23.26
C GLN A 320 10.24 -35.31 -22.22
N GLU A 321 10.31 -34.24 -21.41
CA GLU A 321 9.30 -33.95 -20.38
C GLU A 321 7.90 -33.75 -21.00
N ARG A 322 7.83 -33.12 -22.18
CA ARG A 322 6.58 -32.96 -22.92
C ARG A 322 5.98 -34.31 -23.34
N GLN A 323 6.80 -35.23 -23.84
CA GLN A 323 6.34 -36.57 -24.21
C GLN A 323 5.84 -37.35 -22.99
N GLU A 324 6.54 -37.25 -21.85
CA GLU A 324 6.12 -37.87 -20.58
C GLU A 324 4.74 -37.37 -20.13
N VAL A 325 4.50 -36.06 -20.20
CA VAL A 325 3.18 -35.45 -19.89
C VAL A 325 2.10 -35.96 -20.84
N ILE A 326 2.38 -36.02 -22.15
CA ILE A 326 1.42 -36.49 -23.16
C ILE A 326 1.02 -37.95 -22.88
N VAL A 327 2.00 -38.81 -22.60
CA VAL A 327 1.75 -40.23 -22.29
C VAL A 327 0.93 -40.35 -20.99
N ALA A 328 1.33 -39.64 -19.93
CA ALA A 328 0.61 -39.66 -18.66
C ALA A 328 -0.83 -39.15 -18.80
N HIS A 329 -1.06 -38.10 -19.59
CA HIS A 329 -2.39 -37.56 -19.83
C HIS A 329 -3.28 -38.53 -20.60
N LYS A 330 -2.75 -39.19 -21.65
CA LYS A 330 -3.47 -40.24 -22.38
C LYS A 330 -3.88 -41.40 -21.48
N MET A 331 -2.97 -41.86 -20.62
CA MET A 331 -3.27 -42.92 -19.65
C MET A 331 -4.35 -42.50 -18.65
N TRP A 332 -4.30 -41.26 -18.17
CA TRP A 332 -5.32 -40.73 -17.27
C TRP A 332 -6.68 -40.62 -17.96
N GLN A 333 -6.75 -40.08 -19.18
CA GLN A 333 -7.99 -40.01 -19.97
C GLN A 333 -8.60 -41.41 -20.19
N ALA A 334 -7.78 -42.41 -20.52
CA ALA A 334 -8.25 -43.79 -20.68
C ALA A 334 -8.86 -44.36 -19.39
N ARG A 335 -8.23 -44.09 -18.22
CA ARG A 335 -8.77 -44.48 -16.91
C ARG A 335 -10.11 -43.80 -16.62
N GLN A 336 -10.22 -42.50 -16.88
CA GLN A 336 -11.47 -41.76 -16.66
C GLN A 336 -12.60 -42.25 -17.57
N SER A 337 -12.30 -42.59 -18.82
CA SER A 337 -13.28 -43.19 -19.74
C SER A 337 -13.74 -44.58 -19.28
N ALA A 338 -12.84 -45.41 -18.77
CA ALA A 338 -13.17 -46.73 -18.24
C ALA A 338 -14.04 -46.64 -16.96
N ILE A 339 -13.78 -45.66 -16.10
CA ILE A 339 -14.58 -45.42 -14.88
C ILE A 339 -16.00 -44.94 -15.22
N LYS A 340 -16.19 -44.22 -16.34
CA LYS A 340 -17.52 -43.74 -16.78
C LYS A 340 -18.36 -44.80 -17.50
N GLN A 341 -17.75 -45.88 -17.97
CA GLN A 341 -18.43 -46.97 -18.68
C GLN A 341 -18.89 -48.11 -17.76
N ASN A 342 -18.35 -48.16 -16.54
CA ASN A 342 -18.82 -48.99 -15.44
C ASN A 342 -19.73 -48.17 -14.53
#